data_AF-A0A524GN65-F1
#
_entry.id   AF-A0A524GN65-F1
#
_cell.length_a   1.000
_cell.length_b   1.000
_cell.length_c   1.000
_cell.angle_alpha   90.00
_cell.angle_beta   90.00
_cell.angle_gamma   90.00
#
_symmetry.space_group_name_H-M   'P 1'
#
loop_
_entity.id
_entity.type
_entity.pdbx_description
1 polymer ?
#
loop_
_entity_poly.entity_id
_entity_poly.type
_entity_poly.pdbx_seq_one_letter_code
_entity_poly.pdbx_strand_id
1 'polypeptide(L)'
;MMLELSKKNGLDDTDEVTGEFLSIDGERFYAIHNVDKMAPFFISVISSHDHWLFISSTGGLTAGRVSPDTALFPYITVDRVHECASHTGSKSILRVNVKGEQRLWEPFNGEHAGRYEVSRNVYKNLLGSKICFEEINHDLQLLFRYSWATSDRFGFVRQCELQNFGGQSISVDLLDGLQNILPAGTPITAQTNASNLVDAYKWTELDEQTGLATYSLYSGISDRAEPSESLRANTVFCLGLEAHKTLLSSKQISRFRAGKELEREFHRRGIRGAY
;
A
#
# COMPACT_ATOMS: atom_id res chain seq x y z
N MET A 1 17.42 -7.57 -58.95
CA MET A 1 16.37 -6.88 -58.19
C MET A 1 16.44 -7.41 -56.75
N MET A 2 17.43 -6.95 -56.00
CA MET A 2 17.55 -7.13 -54.56
C MET A 2 16.76 -6.01 -53.90
N LEU A 3 15.81 -6.34 -53.04
CA LEU A 3 15.17 -5.39 -52.14
C LEU A 3 15.94 -5.44 -50.82
N GLU A 4 16.73 -4.41 -50.56
CA GLU A 4 17.29 -4.13 -49.24
C GLU A 4 16.14 -3.86 -48.26
N LEU A 5 16.01 -4.74 -47.27
CA LEU A 5 15.23 -4.47 -46.06
C LEU A 5 16.03 -3.47 -45.22
N SER A 6 15.58 -2.21 -45.27
CA SER A 6 16.03 -1.13 -44.40
C SER A 6 15.95 -1.56 -42.93
N LYS A 7 17.11 -1.58 -42.28
CA LYS A 7 17.23 -1.63 -40.82
C LYS A 7 16.59 -0.37 -40.25
N LYS A 8 15.42 -0.50 -39.61
CA LYS A 8 14.95 0.48 -38.62
C LYS A 8 15.83 0.33 -37.37
N ASN A 9 16.78 1.23 -37.21
CA ASN A 9 17.46 1.46 -35.94
C ASN A 9 16.68 2.52 -35.14
N GLY A 10 16.38 2.20 -33.88
CA GLY A 10 16.57 3.14 -32.77
C GLY A 10 15.43 4.08 -32.44
N LEU A 11 14.48 3.57 -31.66
CA LEU A 11 13.87 4.17 -30.45
C LEU A 11 12.85 3.11 -30.00
N ASP A 12 13.23 2.25 -29.05
CA ASP A 12 12.30 1.31 -28.43
C ASP A 12 11.17 2.11 -27.79
N ASP A 13 9.94 1.72 -28.10
CA ASP A 13 8.71 2.34 -27.62
C ASP A 13 8.52 1.96 -26.15
N THR A 14 9.18 2.68 -25.23
CA THR A 14 9.15 2.43 -23.78
C THR A 14 7.77 2.60 -23.13
N ASP A 15 6.75 2.99 -23.90
CA ASP A 15 5.38 3.25 -23.44
C ASP A 15 4.39 2.10 -23.73
N GLU A 16 4.78 1.02 -24.44
CA GLU A 16 3.87 -0.09 -24.74
C GLU A 16 3.58 -0.96 -23.50
N VAL A 17 2.32 -1.34 -23.30
CA VAL A 17 1.91 -2.30 -22.27
C VAL A 17 2.24 -3.70 -22.75
N THR A 18 3.19 -4.36 -22.10
CA THR A 18 3.62 -5.72 -22.44
C THR A 18 3.40 -6.67 -21.27
N GLY A 19 3.31 -7.97 -21.58
CA GLY A 19 3.17 -8.99 -20.57
C GLY A 19 4.06 -10.19 -20.85
N GLU A 20 4.68 -10.72 -19.80
CA GLU A 20 5.58 -11.87 -19.90
C GLU A 20 5.56 -12.74 -18.64
N PHE A 21 6.04 -13.97 -18.78
CA PHE A 21 6.33 -14.82 -17.64
C PHE A 21 7.80 -14.68 -17.24
N LEU A 22 8.04 -14.37 -15.97
CA LEU A 22 9.39 -14.27 -15.42
C LEU A 22 9.47 -14.99 -14.07
N SER A 23 10.70 -15.15 -13.56
CA SER A 23 10.94 -15.76 -12.25
C SER A 23 11.60 -14.75 -11.31
N ILE A 24 11.04 -14.57 -10.12
CA ILE A 24 11.58 -13.72 -9.04
C ILE A 24 11.80 -14.64 -7.85
N ASP A 25 13.04 -14.74 -7.36
CA ASP A 25 13.43 -15.57 -6.21
C ASP A 25 12.97 -17.04 -6.30
N GLY A 26 13.01 -17.61 -7.51
CA GLY A 26 12.59 -18.99 -7.77
C GLY A 26 11.07 -19.20 -7.89
N GLU A 27 10.27 -18.15 -7.73
CA GLU A 27 8.81 -18.17 -7.94
C GLU A 27 8.46 -17.56 -9.30
N ARG A 28 7.49 -18.17 -10.01
CA ARG A 28 7.09 -17.76 -11.36
C ARG A 28 5.91 -16.79 -11.32
N PHE A 29 6.06 -15.67 -12.02
CA PHE A 29 5.08 -14.59 -12.11
C PHE A 29 4.68 -14.34 -13.55
N TYR A 30 3.46 -13.84 -13.74
CA TYR A 30 3.09 -13.07 -14.93
C TYR A 30 3.26 -11.58 -14.61
N ALA A 31 4.11 -10.90 -15.38
CA ALA A 31 4.35 -9.48 -15.28
C ALA A 31 3.47 -8.73 -16.29
N ILE A 32 2.95 -7.59 -15.89
CA ILE A 32 2.39 -6.57 -16.77
C ILE A 32 3.24 -5.33 -16.58
N HIS A 33 3.96 -4.96 -17.64
CA HIS A 33 4.81 -3.77 -17.68
C HIS A 33 4.00 -2.56 -18.10
N ASN A 34 4.43 -1.38 -17.63
CA ASN A 34 3.78 -0.10 -17.91
C ASN A 34 2.28 -0.11 -17.58
N VAL A 35 1.94 -0.72 -16.44
CA VAL A 35 0.55 -0.96 -16.02
C VAL A 35 -0.27 0.31 -15.85
N ASP A 36 0.39 1.46 -15.65
CA ASP A 36 -0.23 2.78 -15.55
C ASP A 36 -0.69 3.35 -16.91
N LYS A 37 -0.26 2.74 -18.03
CA LYS A 37 -0.67 3.11 -19.38
C LYS A 37 -1.94 2.39 -19.86
N MET A 38 -2.51 1.52 -19.02
CA MET A 38 -3.80 0.88 -19.28
C MET A 38 -4.86 1.32 -18.27
N ALA A 39 -6.13 1.13 -18.63
CA ALA A 39 -7.23 1.36 -17.71
C ALA A 39 -7.07 0.49 -16.44
N PRO A 40 -7.34 1.04 -15.24
CA PRO A 40 -7.34 0.27 -14.01
C PRO A 40 -8.20 -0.99 -14.12
N PHE A 41 -7.69 -2.10 -13.58
CA PHE A 41 -8.42 -3.37 -13.52
C PHE A 41 -8.39 -3.95 -12.11
N PHE A 42 -9.35 -4.83 -11.85
CA PHE A 42 -9.61 -5.38 -10.52
C PHE A 42 -9.07 -6.81 -10.41
N ILE A 43 -8.38 -7.10 -9.31
CA ILE A 43 -7.63 -8.34 -9.12
C ILE A 43 -8.10 -9.00 -7.82
N SER A 44 -8.48 -10.27 -7.92
CA SER A 44 -8.64 -11.14 -6.75
C SER A 44 -7.34 -11.89 -6.48
N VAL A 45 -6.81 -11.75 -5.27
CA VAL A 45 -5.64 -12.51 -4.79
C VAL A 45 -6.16 -13.65 -3.92
N ILE A 46 -5.83 -14.88 -4.30
CA ILE A 46 -6.40 -16.06 -3.65
C ILE A 46 -5.64 -16.43 -2.37
N SER A 47 -6.33 -17.08 -1.45
CA SER A 47 -5.74 -17.68 -0.26
C SER A 47 -6.14 -19.14 -0.16
N SER A 48 -5.26 -19.95 0.43
CA SER A 48 -5.60 -21.33 0.84
C SER A 48 -6.38 -21.39 2.16
N HIS A 49 -6.60 -20.24 2.81
CA HIS A 49 -7.33 -20.10 4.06
C HIS A 49 -8.55 -19.18 3.85
N ASP A 50 -9.02 -18.53 4.92
CA ASP A 50 -10.21 -17.68 4.93
C ASP A 50 -9.95 -16.21 4.54
N HIS A 51 -8.80 -15.88 3.94
CA HIS A 51 -8.51 -14.51 3.51
C HIS A 51 -9.21 -14.18 2.19
N TRP A 52 -9.72 -12.96 2.11
CA TRP A 52 -10.13 -12.33 0.87
C TRP A 52 -9.34 -11.04 0.68
N LEU A 53 -8.77 -10.84 -0.51
CA LEU A 53 -8.01 -9.65 -0.88
C LEU A 53 -8.41 -9.26 -2.29
N PHE A 54 -9.08 -8.11 -2.40
CA PHE A 54 -9.44 -7.51 -3.67
C PHE A 54 -8.68 -6.20 -3.85
N ILE A 55 -7.94 -6.10 -4.95
CA ILE A 55 -7.00 -5.00 -5.16
C ILE A 55 -7.06 -4.54 -6.61
N SER A 56 -7.01 -3.23 -6.82
CA SER A 56 -6.86 -2.64 -8.14
C SER A 56 -5.39 -2.64 -8.58
N SER A 57 -5.16 -2.67 -9.89
CA SER A 57 -3.85 -2.32 -10.46
C SER A 57 -3.34 -0.91 -10.08
N THR A 58 -4.16 -0.03 -9.51
CA THR A 58 -3.72 1.25 -8.92
C THR A 58 -3.13 1.11 -7.52
N GLY A 59 -3.24 -0.07 -6.89
CA GLY A 59 -2.83 -0.33 -5.51
C GLY A 59 -3.91 -0.11 -4.46
N GLY A 60 -5.06 0.49 -4.82
CA GLY A 60 -6.22 0.59 -3.94
C GLY A 60 -6.81 -0.79 -3.65
N LEU A 61 -7.19 -1.05 -2.39
CA LEU A 61 -7.63 -2.38 -1.98
C LEU A 61 -8.73 -2.39 -0.92
N THR A 62 -9.39 -3.54 -0.84
CA THR A 62 -10.14 -4.01 0.31
C THR A 62 -9.67 -5.42 0.67
N ALA A 63 -9.58 -5.72 1.97
CA ALA A 63 -9.08 -7.01 2.44
C ALA A 63 -9.68 -7.36 3.79
N GLY A 64 -9.78 -8.66 4.08
CA GLY A 64 -10.19 -9.19 5.38
C GLY A 64 -10.16 -10.71 5.43
N ARG A 65 -10.63 -11.29 6.52
CA ARG A 65 -10.80 -12.74 6.68
C ARG A 65 -12.27 -13.07 6.81
N VAL A 66 -12.67 -14.31 6.48
CA VAL A 66 -14.02 -14.90 6.62
C VAL A 66 -15.13 -14.17 5.84
N SER A 67 -15.48 -12.94 6.24
CA SER A 67 -16.52 -12.12 5.62
C SER A 67 -16.11 -10.64 5.59
N PRO A 68 -16.86 -9.79 4.88
CA PRO A 68 -16.71 -8.34 4.94
C PRO A 68 -16.86 -7.72 6.34
N ASP A 69 -17.44 -8.42 7.33
CA ASP A 69 -17.61 -7.91 8.71
C ASP A 69 -16.29 -7.88 9.49
N THR A 70 -15.30 -8.65 9.03
CA THR A 70 -13.94 -8.73 9.59
C THR A 70 -12.92 -8.16 8.63
N ALA A 71 -13.28 -7.06 7.97
CA ALA A 71 -12.43 -6.32 7.06
C ALA A 71 -11.28 -5.59 7.78
N LEU A 72 -10.09 -5.63 7.18
CA LEU A 72 -8.92 -4.82 7.54
C LEU A 72 -9.00 -3.43 6.89
N PHE A 73 -9.51 -3.36 5.66
CA PHE A 73 -9.74 -2.12 4.91
C PHE A 73 -11.20 -2.03 4.48
N PRO A 74 -11.78 -0.83 4.32
CA PRO A 74 -13.20 -0.68 3.98
C PRO A 74 -13.65 -1.55 2.81
N TYR A 75 -14.73 -2.32 3.02
CA TYR A 75 -15.37 -3.10 1.96
C TYR A 75 -16.27 -2.20 1.13
N ILE A 76 -15.82 -1.85 -0.08
CA ILE A 76 -16.45 -0.87 -0.97
C ILE A 76 -16.52 -1.41 -2.40
N THR A 77 -17.31 -0.76 -3.24
CA THR A 77 -17.48 -1.13 -4.65
C THR A 77 -16.21 -0.91 -5.46
N VAL A 78 -16.09 -1.64 -6.57
CA VAL A 78 -14.86 -1.71 -7.40
C VAL A 78 -14.42 -0.33 -7.90
N ASP A 79 -15.36 0.50 -8.35
CA ASP A 79 -15.13 1.90 -8.74
C ASP A 79 -14.43 2.69 -7.62
N ARG A 80 -14.91 2.56 -6.38
CA ARG A 80 -14.29 3.22 -5.23
C ARG A 80 -12.96 2.59 -4.83
N VAL A 81 -12.75 1.30 -5.08
CA VAL A 81 -11.44 0.65 -4.87
C VAL A 81 -10.40 1.22 -5.84
N HIS A 82 -10.77 1.49 -7.10
CA HIS A 82 -9.86 2.13 -8.05
C HIS A 82 -9.39 3.52 -7.59
N GLU A 83 -10.29 4.28 -6.97
CA GLU A 83 -10.05 5.67 -6.56
C GLU A 83 -9.34 5.80 -5.20
N CYS A 84 -9.40 4.77 -4.35
CA CYS A 84 -8.97 4.89 -2.95
C CYS A 84 -7.47 4.73 -2.70
N ALA A 85 -6.67 4.41 -3.73
CA ALA A 85 -5.23 4.14 -3.62
C ALA A 85 -4.43 5.27 -2.92
N SER A 86 -4.90 6.51 -3.03
CA SER A 86 -4.25 7.67 -2.41
C SER A 86 -4.42 7.75 -0.89
N HIS A 87 -5.43 7.07 -0.32
CA HIS A 87 -5.87 7.23 1.07
C HIS A 87 -6.27 5.93 1.80
N THR A 88 -6.21 4.77 1.15
CA THR A 88 -6.49 3.46 1.73
C THR A 88 -5.43 2.47 1.24
N GLY A 89 -4.85 1.70 2.17
CA GLY A 89 -3.85 0.69 1.82
C GLY A 89 -2.41 1.19 1.89
N SER A 90 -1.58 0.75 0.94
CA SER A 90 -0.14 1.02 0.90
C SER A 90 0.15 2.51 0.70
N LYS A 91 1.07 3.08 1.48
CA LYS A 91 1.60 4.44 1.27
C LYS A 91 3.10 4.46 1.55
N SER A 92 3.86 4.98 0.60
CA SER A 92 5.32 5.07 0.68
C SER A 92 5.78 6.43 0.17
N ILE A 93 6.61 7.13 0.93
CA ILE A 93 7.14 8.46 0.61
C ILE A 93 8.63 8.46 0.94
N LEU A 94 9.44 8.87 -0.03
CA LEU A 94 10.88 8.89 0.05
C LEU A 94 11.38 10.32 -0.14
N ARG A 95 12.22 10.79 0.76
CA ARG A 95 13.04 11.98 0.56
C ARG A 95 14.47 11.52 0.28
N VAL A 96 14.92 11.75 -0.94
CA VAL A 96 16.20 11.26 -1.45
C VAL A 96 17.15 12.44 -1.55
N ASN A 97 18.32 12.33 -0.92
CA ASN A 97 19.38 13.33 -1.05
C ASN A 97 20.30 12.94 -2.21
N VAL A 98 20.22 13.69 -3.32
CA VAL A 98 21.08 13.49 -4.50
C VAL A 98 21.98 14.72 -4.64
N LYS A 99 23.29 14.54 -4.39
CA LYS A 99 24.31 15.61 -4.53
C LYS A 99 24.00 16.89 -3.73
N GLY A 100 23.35 16.76 -2.56
CA GLY A 100 22.98 17.87 -1.70
C GLY A 100 21.59 18.46 -1.99
N GLU A 101 20.93 18.02 -3.06
CA GLU A 101 19.54 18.39 -3.36
C GLU A 101 18.57 17.35 -2.82
N GLN A 102 17.56 17.81 -2.09
CA GLN A 102 16.48 16.96 -1.61
C GLN A 102 15.43 16.79 -2.71
N ARG A 103 15.15 15.54 -3.07
CA ARG A 103 14.14 15.14 -4.05
C ARG A 103 13.05 14.33 -3.35
N LEU A 104 11.78 14.66 -3.60
CA LEU A 104 10.65 13.93 -3.03
C LEU A 104 10.10 12.95 -4.07
N TRP A 105 10.02 11.68 -3.71
CA TRP A 105 9.43 10.62 -4.52
C TRP A 105 8.34 9.91 -3.72
N GLU A 106 7.16 9.74 -4.32
CA GLU A 106 6.02 9.02 -3.72
C GLU A 106 5.59 7.96 -4.74
N PRO A 107 6.14 6.73 -4.65
CA PRO A 107 5.78 5.64 -5.55
C PRO A 107 4.27 5.46 -5.65
N PHE A 108 3.80 5.17 -6.86
CA PHE A 108 2.38 4.95 -7.20
C PHE A 108 1.46 6.16 -7.01
N ASN A 109 2.00 7.35 -6.69
CA ASN A 109 1.21 8.57 -6.64
C ASN A 109 0.89 9.08 -8.05
N GLY A 110 -0.41 9.15 -8.39
CA GLY A 110 -0.89 9.74 -9.65
C GLY A 110 -0.64 11.24 -9.75
N GLU A 111 -0.62 11.97 -8.62
CA GLU A 111 -0.37 13.43 -8.59
C GLU A 111 1.10 13.79 -8.91
N HIS A 112 1.98 12.80 -8.98
CA HIS A 112 3.38 12.97 -9.37
C HIS A 112 3.62 12.70 -10.87
N ALA A 113 2.55 12.52 -11.67
CA ALA A 113 2.67 12.34 -13.12
C ALA A 113 3.54 13.45 -13.74
N GLY A 114 4.53 13.03 -14.54
CA GLY A 114 5.47 13.93 -15.23
C GLY A 114 6.56 14.56 -14.34
N ARG A 115 6.64 14.24 -13.04
CA ARG A 115 7.73 14.73 -12.17
C ARG A 115 9.03 13.96 -12.34
N TYR A 116 8.92 12.68 -12.67
CA TYR A 116 10.05 11.79 -12.90
C TYR A 116 9.75 10.88 -14.10
N GLU A 117 10.80 10.40 -14.75
CA GLU A 117 10.72 9.26 -15.65
C GLU A 117 10.57 7.98 -14.81
N VAL A 118 9.42 7.30 -14.95
CA VAL A 118 9.09 6.10 -14.16
C VAL A 118 8.52 4.98 -15.01
N SER A 119 8.75 3.74 -14.58
CA SER A 119 8.07 2.55 -15.09
C SER A 119 7.32 1.87 -13.95
N ARG A 120 6.05 1.52 -14.16
CA ARG A 120 5.22 0.82 -13.18
C ARG A 120 4.85 -0.56 -13.66
N ASN A 121 5.13 -1.55 -12.84
CA ASN A 121 4.91 -2.95 -13.16
C ASN A 121 4.04 -3.61 -12.08
N VAL A 122 3.17 -4.53 -12.50
CA VAL A 122 2.42 -5.40 -11.60
C VAL A 122 2.71 -6.84 -11.94
N TYR A 123 2.95 -7.64 -10.90
CA TYR A 123 3.23 -9.06 -11.03
C TYR A 123 2.21 -9.85 -10.24
N LYS A 124 1.74 -10.96 -10.81
CA LYS A 124 0.94 -11.95 -10.08
C LYS A 124 1.59 -13.31 -10.23
N ASN A 125 1.80 -14.01 -9.11
CA ASN A 125 2.38 -15.35 -9.18
C ASN A 125 1.41 -16.31 -9.89
N LEU A 126 1.93 -17.42 -10.42
CA LEU A 126 1.10 -18.39 -11.15
C LEU A 126 -0.04 -18.97 -10.30
N LEU A 127 0.19 -19.15 -9.00
CA LEU A 127 -0.83 -19.62 -8.07
C LEU A 127 -1.88 -18.55 -7.77
N GLY A 128 -1.62 -17.29 -8.10
CA GLY A 128 -2.50 -16.15 -7.83
C GLY A 128 -2.61 -15.72 -6.37
N SER A 129 -1.77 -16.28 -5.49
CA SER A 129 -1.74 -16.01 -4.05
C SER A 129 -0.84 -14.86 -3.63
N LYS A 130 -0.05 -14.31 -4.56
CA LYS A 130 0.84 -13.19 -4.34
C LYS A 130 0.72 -12.19 -5.47
N ILE A 131 0.61 -10.91 -5.11
CA ILE A 131 0.65 -9.79 -6.04
C ILE A 131 1.77 -8.84 -5.63
N CYS A 132 2.47 -8.29 -6.61
CA CYS A 132 3.59 -7.39 -6.39
C CYS A 132 3.42 -6.15 -7.27
N PHE A 133 3.71 -4.99 -6.68
CA PHE A 133 3.71 -3.68 -7.34
C PHE A 133 5.14 -3.15 -7.32
N GLU A 134 5.59 -2.62 -8.44
CA GLU A 134 6.92 -2.03 -8.58
C GLU A 134 6.82 -0.69 -9.30
N GLU A 135 7.53 0.29 -8.78
CA GLU A 135 7.83 1.52 -9.50
C GLU A 135 9.35 1.70 -9.55
N ILE A 136 9.86 1.82 -10.77
CA ILE A 136 11.24 2.19 -11.07
C ILE A 136 11.25 3.68 -11.35
N ASN A 137 12.06 4.43 -10.60
CA ASN A 137 12.34 5.84 -10.86
C ASN A 137 13.71 5.94 -11.53
N HIS A 138 13.72 6.22 -12.83
CA HIS A 138 14.93 6.22 -13.66
C HIS A 138 15.82 7.43 -13.35
N ASP A 139 15.23 8.57 -13.01
CA ASP A 139 15.96 9.79 -12.64
C ASP A 139 16.73 9.63 -11.32
N LEU A 140 16.11 8.97 -10.34
CA LEU A 140 16.71 8.71 -9.02
C LEU A 140 17.52 7.42 -8.97
N GLN A 141 17.43 6.58 -10.01
CA GLN A 141 18.02 5.24 -10.06
C GLN A 141 17.60 4.35 -8.88
N LEU A 142 16.33 4.48 -8.49
CA LEU A 142 15.72 3.78 -7.38
C LEU A 142 14.55 2.92 -7.85
N LEU A 143 14.41 1.75 -7.24
CA LEU A 143 13.28 0.86 -7.42
C LEU A 143 12.61 0.65 -6.07
N PHE A 144 11.31 0.89 -6.01
CA PHE A 144 10.50 0.58 -4.85
C PHE A 144 9.47 -0.47 -5.23
N ARG A 145 9.44 -1.55 -4.45
CA ARG A 145 8.57 -2.69 -4.69
C ARG A 145 7.88 -3.08 -3.39
N TYR A 146 6.59 -3.41 -3.48
CA TYR A 146 5.90 -4.07 -2.38
C TYR A 146 5.04 -5.22 -2.88
N SER A 147 4.92 -6.27 -2.08
CA SER A 147 4.07 -7.43 -2.38
C SER A 147 3.10 -7.71 -1.25
N TRP A 148 1.92 -8.22 -1.63
CA TRP A 148 0.91 -8.74 -0.71
C TRP A 148 0.86 -10.26 -0.83
N ALA A 149 0.90 -10.93 0.32
CA ALA A 149 0.67 -12.36 0.47
C ALA A 149 -0.18 -12.64 1.72
N THR A 150 -0.62 -13.88 1.89
CA THR A 150 -1.41 -14.31 3.06
C THR A 150 -0.65 -15.32 3.91
N SER A 151 -0.87 -15.25 5.22
CA SER A 151 -0.33 -16.15 6.23
C SER A 151 -1.47 -16.52 7.17
N ASP A 152 -1.72 -17.82 7.37
CA ASP A 152 -2.78 -18.24 8.29
C ASP A 152 -2.60 -17.68 9.72
N ARG A 153 -1.34 -17.73 10.19
CA ARG A 153 -0.99 -17.27 11.53
C ARG A 153 -0.96 -15.75 11.68
N PHE A 154 -0.49 -15.03 10.66
CA PHE A 154 -0.18 -13.59 10.77
C PHE A 154 -1.11 -12.69 9.95
N GLY A 155 -2.07 -13.25 9.22
CA GLY A 155 -2.98 -12.48 8.37
C GLY A 155 -2.35 -12.07 7.05
N PHE A 156 -2.38 -10.77 6.74
CA PHE A 156 -1.79 -10.23 5.52
C PHE A 156 -0.35 -9.84 5.73
N VAL A 157 0.52 -10.23 4.79
CA VAL A 157 1.94 -9.88 4.81
C VAL A 157 2.21 -8.92 3.66
N ARG A 158 2.63 -7.70 4.00
CA ARG A 158 3.17 -6.71 3.06
C ARG A 158 4.68 -6.67 3.17
N GLN A 159 5.38 -7.21 2.17
CA GLN A 159 6.84 -7.15 2.09
C GLN A 159 7.27 -6.02 1.17
N CYS A 160 8.23 -5.20 1.59
CA CYS A 160 8.72 -4.07 0.81
C CYS A 160 10.22 -4.16 0.57
N GLU A 161 10.63 -3.69 -0.60
CA GLU A 161 12.02 -3.65 -1.06
C GLU A 161 12.29 -2.26 -1.64
N LEU A 162 13.40 -1.66 -1.22
CA LEU A 162 13.95 -0.45 -1.80
C LEU A 162 15.34 -0.78 -2.32
N GLN A 163 15.54 -0.64 -3.62
CA GLN A 163 16.81 -0.94 -4.28
C GLN A 163 17.38 0.33 -4.92
N ASN A 164 18.64 0.59 -4.64
CA ASN A 164 19.45 1.55 -5.39
C ASN A 164 20.24 0.79 -6.46
N PHE A 165 19.97 1.06 -7.72
CA PHE A 165 20.71 0.50 -8.86
C PHE A 165 21.64 1.52 -9.52
N GLY A 166 21.76 2.72 -8.94
CA GLY A 166 22.73 3.72 -9.32
C GLY A 166 24.15 3.38 -8.84
N GLY A 167 25.14 4.06 -9.43
CA GLY A 167 26.56 3.86 -9.09
C GLY A 167 27.01 4.57 -7.81
N GLN A 168 26.14 5.29 -7.11
CA GLN A 168 26.47 6.10 -5.93
C GLN A 168 25.60 5.72 -4.74
N SER A 169 26.18 5.72 -3.54
CA SER A 169 25.42 5.65 -2.30
C SER A 169 24.60 6.93 -2.11
N ILE A 170 23.36 6.76 -1.66
CA ILE A 170 22.42 7.87 -1.41
C ILE A 170 21.84 7.76 -0.01
N SER A 171 21.46 8.91 0.56
CA SER A 171 20.73 8.97 1.82
C SER A 171 19.24 9.10 1.53
N VAL A 172 18.43 8.30 2.21
CA VAL A 172 16.97 8.27 2.03
C VAL A 172 16.31 8.36 3.40
N ASP A 173 15.44 9.36 3.58
CA ASP A 173 14.44 9.31 4.63
C ASP A 173 13.19 8.63 4.08
N LEU A 174 12.66 7.63 4.81
CA LEU A 174 11.53 6.82 4.39
C LEU A 174 10.35 7.00 5.35
N LEU A 175 9.16 7.24 4.80
CA LEU A 175 7.89 7.03 5.45
C LEU A 175 7.14 5.96 4.66
N ASP A 176 6.94 4.79 5.26
CA ASP A 176 6.31 3.64 4.62
C ASP A 176 5.30 3.01 5.57
N GLY A 177 4.15 2.58 5.04
CA GLY A 177 3.11 2.08 5.90
C GLY A 177 1.76 1.81 5.24
N LEU A 178 0.74 1.73 6.08
CA LEU A 178 -0.64 1.44 5.71
C LEU A 178 -1.58 2.57 6.17
N GLN A 179 -2.65 2.81 5.42
CA GLN A 179 -3.63 3.85 5.72
C GLN A 179 -5.06 3.31 5.72
N ASN A 180 -5.90 3.96 6.53
CA ASN A 180 -7.32 3.69 6.64
C ASN A 180 -7.62 2.25 7.09
N ILE A 181 -6.81 1.77 8.04
CA ILE A 181 -7.02 0.50 8.72
C ILE A 181 -8.31 0.61 9.54
N LEU A 182 -9.20 -0.37 9.37
CA LEU A 182 -10.44 -0.45 10.13
C LEU A 182 -10.19 -1.02 11.52
N PRO A 183 -10.90 -0.53 12.53
CA PRO A 183 -11.06 -1.26 13.78
C PRO A 183 -11.80 -2.59 13.60
N ALA A 184 -11.48 -3.58 14.42
CA ALA A 184 -12.27 -4.80 14.47
C ALA A 184 -13.72 -4.52 14.89
N GLY A 185 -14.67 -5.23 14.29
CA GLY A 185 -16.10 -5.09 14.58
C GLY A 185 -16.74 -3.82 14.03
N THR A 186 -16.09 -3.13 13.09
CA THR A 186 -16.68 -1.98 12.40
C THR A 186 -17.90 -2.41 11.58
N PRO A 187 -19.13 -1.91 11.85
CA PRO A 187 -20.31 -2.30 11.07
C PRO A 187 -20.21 -1.80 9.63
N ILE A 188 -20.39 -2.69 8.66
CA ILE A 188 -20.29 -2.36 7.22
C ILE A 188 -21.27 -1.24 6.83
N THR A 189 -22.50 -1.29 7.36
CA THR A 189 -23.53 -0.29 7.08
C THR A 189 -23.11 1.10 7.58
N ALA A 190 -22.58 1.19 8.81
CA ALA A 190 -22.07 2.43 9.36
C ALA A 190 -20.85 2.92 8.57
N GLN A 191 -19.92 2.02 8.22
CA GLN A 191 -18.74 2.36 7.43
C GLN A 191 -19.09 2.88 6.02
N THR A 192 -20.14 2.33 5.41
CA THR A 192 -20.56 2.71 4.05
C THR A 192 -21.35 4.02 4.04
N ASN A 193 -22.26 4.20 5.01
CA ASN A 193 -23.24 5.29 5.00
C ASN A 193 -22.85 6.48 5.89
N ALA A 194 -22.04 6.24 6.92
CA ALA A 194 -21.70 7.23 7.96
C ALA A 194 -20.27 7.02 8.49
N SER A 195 -19.27 6.90 7.60
CA SER A 195 -17.87 6.65 8.00
C SER A 195 -17.30 7.69 8.97
N ASN A 196 -17.80 8.94 8.92
CA ASN A 196 -17.47 10.00 9.88
C ASN A 196 -17.98 9.69 11.30
N LEU A 197 -19.13 9.03 11.43
CA LEU A 197 -19.60 8.53 12.72
C LEU A 197 -18.67 7.44 13.23
N VAL A 198 -18.28 6.49 12.37
CA VAL A 198 -17.32 5.44 12.75
C VAL A 198 -16.00 6.05 13.22
N ASP A 199 -15.50 7.08 12.52
CA ASP A 199 -14.27 7.78 12.90
C ASP A 199 -14.33 8.26 14.37
N ALA A 200 -15.46 8.80 14.84
CA ALA A 200 -15.62 9.25 16.23
C ALA A 200 -15.46 8.14 17.28
N TYR A 201 -15.68 6.87 16.91
CA TYR A 201 -15.52 5.70 17.77
C TYR A 201 -14.15 5.05 17.63
N LYS A 202 -13.31 5.44 16.66
CA LYS A 202 -11.99 4.84 16.47
C LYS A 202 -11.08 5.08 17.66
N TRP A 203 -10.42 4.02 18.08
CA TRP A 203 -9.42 3.99 19.14
C TRP A 203 -8.21 3.19 18.65
N THR A 204 -7.06 3.85 18.54
CA THR A 204 -5.81 3.23 18.08
C THR A 204 -4.73 3.44 19.12
N GLU A 205 -4.05 2.36 19.48
CA GLU A 205 -2.94 2.37 20.44
C GLU A 205 -1.71 1.69 19.84
N LEU A 206 -0.54 2.09 20.31
CA LEU A 206 0.74 1.44 20.00
C LEU A 206 1.34 0.91 21.29
N ASP A 207 1.60 -0.39 21.33
CA ASP A 207 2.41 -0.96 22.39
C ASP A 207 3.88 -0.54 22.21
N GLU A 208 4.44 0.14 23.21
CA GLU A 208 5.77 0.76 23.10
C GLU A 208 6.89 -0.28 22.97
N GLN A 209 6.72 -1.42 23.64
CA GLN A 209 7.75 -2.46 23.79
C GLN A 209 7.88 -3.30 22.52
N THR A 210 6.75 -3.65 21.91
CA THR A 210 6.67 -4.56 20.76
C THR A 210 6.48 -3.84 19.43
N GLY A 211 5.99 -2.59 19.44
CA GLY A 211 5.62 -1.88 18.22
C GLY A 211 4.33 -2.39 17.58
N LEU A 212 3.55 -3.22 18.28
CA LEU A 212 2.24 -3.70 17.86
C LEU A 212 1.20 -2.59 18.00
N ALA A 213 0.57 -2.20 16.90
CA ALA A 213 -0.57 -1.30 16.92
C ALA A 213 -1.89 -2.08 16.99
N THR A 214 -2.83 -1.58 17.79
CA THR A 214 -4.19 -2.13 17.92
C THR A 214 -5.20 -1.11 17.40
N TYR A 215 -6.19 -1.59 16.65
CA TYR A 215 -7.29 -0.79 16.08
C TYR A 215 -8.61 -1.36 16.58
N SER A 216 -9.21 -0.67 17.55
CA SER A 216 -10.47 -1.05 18.19
C SER A 216 -11.49 0.10 18.11
N LEU A 217 -12.73 -0.21 18.45
CA LEU A 217 -13.73 0.81 18.70
C LEU A 217 -13.74 1.10 20.20
N TYR A 218 -13.92 2.37 20.57
CA TYR A 218 -14.10 2.77 21.96
C TYR A 218 -15.32 2.08 22.61
N SER A 219 -16.36 1.85 21.81
CA SER A 219 -17.53 1.03 22.12
C SER A 219 -18.14 0.51 20.82
N GLY A 220 -18.96 -0.52 20.88
CA GLY A 220 -19.79 -0.92 19.75
C GLY A 220 -20.73 0.21 19.33
N ILE A 221 -20.98 0.32 18.03
CA ILE A 221 -21.87 1.32 17.43
C ILE A 221 -23.28 0.70 17.36
N SER A 222 -24.19 1.19 18.19
CA SER A 222 -25.57 0.68 18.30
C SER A 222 -26.53 1.82 18.61
N ASP A 223 -27.73 1.77 18.03
CA ASP A 223 -28.83 2.68 18.35
C ASP A 223 -29.57 2.28 19.65
N ARG A 224 -29.26 1.10 20.20
CA ARG A 224 -29.85 0.63 21.45
C ARG A 224 -29.18 1.28 22.64
N ALA A 225 -29.97 1.71 23.60
CA ALA A 225 -29.51 2.22 24.89
C ALA A 225 -29.05 1.07 25.83
N GLU A 226 -28.11 0.25 25.36
CA GLU A 226 -27.51 -0.86 26.09
C GLU A 226 -25.97 -0.78 26.02
N PRO A 227 -25.24 -1.31 27.02
CA PRO A 227 -23.79 -1.41 26.93
C PRO A 227 -23.38 -2.19 25.67
N SER A 228 -22.44 -1.63 24.92
CA SER A 228 -21.91 -2.27 23.71
C SER A 228 -20.39 -2.26 23.79
N GLU A 229 -19.82 -3.35 24.29
CA GLU A 229 -18.37 -3.50 24.45
C GLU A 229 -17.71 -3.88 23.12
N SER A 230 -16.52 -3.33 22.87
CA SER A 230 -15.65 -3.75 21.76
C SER A 230 -14.40 -4.42 22.31
N LEU A 231 -14.39 -5.75 22.28
CA LEU A 231 -13.35 -6.59 22.91
C LEU A 231 -12.40 -7.24 21.89
N ARG A 232 -12.34 -6.70 20.67
CA ARG A 232 -11.48 -7.18 19.58
C ARG A 232 -10.78 -6.01 18.93
N ALA A 233 -9.61 -6.28 18.37
CA ALA A 233 -8.86 -5.29 17.61
C ALA A 233 -8.28 -5.93 16.34
N ASN A 234 -8.22 -5.13 15.27
CA ASN A 234 -7.29 -5.42 14.19
C ASN A 234 -5.89 -5.03 14.68
N THR A 235 -4.85 -5.69 14.18
CA THR A 235 -3.48 -5.41 14.63
C THR A 235 -2.52 -5.29 13.45
N VAL A 236 -1.50 -4.45 13.61
CA VAL A 236 -0.43 -4.27 12.63
C VAL A 236 0.90 -4.14 13.37
N PHE A 237 1.95 -4.76 12.83
CA PHE A 237 3.32 -4.63 13.31
C PHE A 237 4.28 -4.65 12.11
N CYS A 238 5.51 -4.17 12.32
CA CYS A 238 6.56 -4.17 11.31
C CYS A 238 7.79 -4.92 11.81
N LEU A 239 8.49 -5.56 10.87
CA LEU A 239 9.80 -6.19 11.05
C LEU A 239 10.75 -5.65 9.98
N GLY A 240 12.05 -5.63 10.28
CA GLY A 240 13.11 -5.29 9.32
C GLY A 240 13.65 -3.87 9.39
N LEU A 241 12.96 -2.93 10.05
CA LEU A 241 13.45 -1.57 10.30
C LEU A 241 13.73 -1.35 11.79
N GLU A 242 14.98 -1.02 12.12
CA GLU A 242 15.40 -0.67 13.47
C GLU A 242 15.22 0.83 13.74
N ALA A 243 14.99 1.19 15.01
CA ALA A 243 14.94 2.58 15.50
C ALA A 243 13.98 3.52 14.73
N HIS A 244 12.89 3.01 14.17
CA HIS A 244 11.90 3.79 13.44
C HIS A 244 10.89 4.50 14.37
N LYS A 245 10.23 5.54 13.86
CA LYS A 245 9.09 6.20 14.53
C LYS A 245 7.79 5.70 13.90
N THR A 246 6.88 5.18 14.73
CA THR A 246 5.56 4.74 14.28
C THR A 246 4.54 5.87 14.34
N LEU A 247 3.74 6.01 13.27
CA LEU A 247 2.60 6.93 13.21
C LEU A 247 1.31 6.13 13.21
N LEU A 248 0.33 6.53 14.01
CA LEU A 248 -0.98 5.85 14.06
C LEU A 248 -2.03 6.55 13.19
N SER A 249 -1.64 7.63 12.51
CA SER A 249 -2.51 8.42 11.65
C SER A 249 -1.74 9.15 10.54
N SER A 250 -2.43 9.50 9.46
CA SER A 250 -1.86 10.24 8.33
C SER A 250 -1.59 11.73 8.61
N LYS A 251 -1.82 12.23 9.85
CA LYS A 251 -1.74 13.68 10.17
C LYS A 251 -0.37 14.30 9.91
N GLN A 252 0.70 13.53 10.06
CA GLN A 252 2.07 14.02 9.95
C GLN A 252 2.69 13.79 8.57
N ILE A 253 1.95 13.25 7.60
CA ILE A 253 2.48 12.99 6.24
C ILE A 253 2.90 14.28 5.54
N SER A 254 2.10 15.35 5.66
CA SER A 254 2.48 16.65 5.09
C SER A 254 3.73 17.23 5.74
N ARG A 255 3.96 16.96 7.04
CA ARG A 255 5.20 17.34 7.74
C ARG A 255 6.40 16.58 7.18
N PHE A 256 6.27 15.28 6.96
CA PHE A 256 7.32 14.46 6.34
C PHE A 256 7.70 14.99 4.95
N ARG A 257 6.71 15.23 4.08
CA ARG A 257 6.91 15.81 2.74
C ARG A 257 7.62 17.16 2.79
N ALA A 258 7.34 17.97 3.83
CA ALA A 258 7.97 19.28 4.05
C ALA A 258 9.33 19.23 4.75
N GLY A 259 9.92 18.04 4.96
CA GLY A 259 11.22 17.92 5.61
C GLY A 259 11.21 18.11 7.13
N LYS A 260 10.03 18.18 7.76
CA LYS A 260 9.88 18.46 9.19
C LYS A 260 10.01 17.19 10.02
N GLU A 261 10.47 17.35 11.26
CA GLU A 261 10.51 16.24 12.20
C GLU A 261 9.12 15.68 12.51
N LEU A 262 9.09 14.35 12.63
CA LEU A 262 7.94 13.56 13.03
C LEU A 262 8.01 13.21 14.51
N GLU A 263 6.85 13.15 15.15
CA GLU A 263 6.69 12.70 16.53
C GLU A 263 6.02 11.32 16.53
N ARG A 264 6.58 10.38 17.30
CA ARG A 264 5.99 9.04 17.46
C ARG A 264 4.61 9.17 18.10
N GLU A 265 3.67 8.35 17.65
CA GLU A 265 2.29 8.36 18.15
C GLU A 265 2.01 7.09 18.96
N PHE A 266 1.62 7.25 20.22
CA PHE A 266 1.25 6.11 21.09
C PHE A 266 -0.25 5.83 21.12
N HIS A 267 -1.04 6.86 20.85
CA HIS A 267 -2.49 6.77 20.89
C HIS A 267 -3.17 7.82 20.00
N ARG A 268 -4.25 7.42 19.34
CA ARG A 268 -5.11 8.28 18.50
C ARG A 268 -6.57 7.90 18.64
N ARG A 269 -7.44 8.91 18.61
CA ARG A 269 -8.90 8.77 18.66
C ARG A 269 -9.55 9.61 17.58
N GLY A 270 -10.75 9.22 17.15
CA GLY A 270 -11.54 10.10 16.30
C GLY A 270 -11.00 10.24 14.87
N ILE A 271 -10.08 9.37 14.44
CA ILE A 271 -9.39 9.50 13.16
C ILE A 271 -9.12 8.13 12.53
N ARG A 272 -9.03 8.12 11.19
CA ARG A 272 -8.60 6.97 10.42
C ARG A 272 -7.23 6.47 10.87
N GLY A 273 -7.15 5.17 11.19
CA GLY A 273 -5.92 4.52 11.58
C GLY A 273 -4.93 4.40 10.44
N ALA A 274 -3.66 4.60 10.75
CA ALA A 274 -2.52 4.29 9.90
C ALA A 274 -1.48 3.50 10.72
N TYR A 275 -0.49 2.93 10.04
CA TYR A 275 0.71 2.35 10.64
C TYR A 275 1.90 2.76 9.79
#